data_AF-A0A6G1AAN1-F1
#
_entry.id   AF-A0A6G1AAN1-F1
#
_cell.length_a   1.000
_cell.length_b   1.000
_cell.length_c   1.000
_cell.angle_alpha   90.00
_cell.angle_beta   90.00
_cell.angle_gamma   90.00
#
_symmetry.space_group_name_H-M   'P 1'
#
loop_
_entity.id
_entity.type
_entity.pdbx_description
1 polymer ?
#
loop_
_entity_poly.entity_id
_entity_poly.type
_entity_poly.pdbx_seq_one_letter_code
_entity_poly.pdbx_strand_id
1 'polypeptide(L)'
;KGCLERMRNSRDRLLNRYRQAGGSVPGSAPSTLLVQEVMEEEWSALQSVEGCPEGLAQLEEPVDLAVLEEIQQELAEQERSIISEYEKSLQFDERCLSIMLAEWEANPLICPVCTKSNLRVSSGVVTCPCGLYLSSQAPELTEQKLRACIEDSVSEHSAHCPHTPEFSATGGMGEKPALLMSCQVSLL
;
A
#
# COMPACT_ATOMS: atom_id res chain seq x y z
N LYS A 1 5.66 -49.91 -3.22
CA LYS A 1 4.33 -50.44 -2.84
C LYS A 1 4.38 -51.34 -1.59
N GLY A 2 5.24 -52.36 -1.49
CA GLY A 2 5.24 -53.31 -0.35
C GLY A 2 5.63 -52.81 1.06
N CYS A 3 6.07 -51.57 1.25
CA CYS A 3 6.34 -51.02 2.59
C CYS A 3 5.04 -50.50 3.25
N LEU A 4 4.19 -49.81 2.49
CA LEU A 4 2.89 -49.33 2.97
C LEU A 4 1.93 -50.47 3.29
N GLU A 5 1.89 -51.51 2.44
CA GLU A 5 1.12 -52.74 2.73
C GLU A 5 1.55 -53.38 4.05
N ARG A 6 2.87 -53.49 4.29
CA ARG A 6 3.41 -54.05 5.54
C ARG A 6 3.04 -53.21 6.76
N MET A 7 3.09 -51.88 6.64
CA MET A 7 2.74 -50.98 7.73
C MET A 7 1.25 -51.07 8.07
N ARG A 8 0.38 -51.10 7.04
CA ARG A 8 -1.08 -51.29 7.21
C ARG A 8 -1.39 -52.64 7.87
N ASN A 9 -0.77 -53.73 7.39
CA ASN A 9 -0.97 -55.07 7.97
C ASN A 9 -0.44 -55.18 9.41
N SER A 10 0.67 -54.53 9.73
CA SER A 10 1.21 -54.49 11.10
C SER A 10 0.27 -53.73 12.04
N ARG A 11 -0.26 -52.58 11.60
CA ARG A 11 -1.24 -51.79 12.33
C ARG A 11 -2.52 -52.58 12.58
N ASP A 12 -3.06 -53.22 11.55
CA ASP A 12 -4.31 -53.98 11.68
C ASP A 12 -4.13 -55.22 12.59
N ARG A 13 -2.97 -55.87 12.57
CA ARG A 13 -2.64 -56.94 13.53
C ARG A 13 -2.50 -56.45 14.97
N LEU A 14 -2.03 -55.22 15.19
CA LEU A 14 -1.93 -54.62 16.53
C LEU A 14 -3.33 -54.27 17.05
N LEU A 15 -4.13 -53.58 16.24
CA LEU A 15 -5.50 -53.18 16.59
C LEU A 15 -6.40 -54.39 16.83
N ASN A 16 -6.29 -55.45 16.01
CA ASN A 16 -7.05 -56.68 16.23
C ASN A 16 -6.61 -57.42 17.51
N ARG A 17 -5.32 -57.36 17.89
CA ARG A 17 -4.86 -57.92 19.17
C ARG A 17 -5.50 -57.19 20.35
N TYR A 18 -5.55 -55.85 20.33
CA TYR A 18 -6.21 -55.07 21.37
C TYR A 18 -7.72 -55.31 21.42
N ARG A 19 -8.39 -55.39 20.25
CA ARG A 19 -9.83 -55.71 20.19
C ARG A 19 -10.14 -57.12 20.70
N GLN A 20 -9.29 -58.11 20.40
CA GLN A 20 -9.48 -59.49 20.84
C GLN A 20 -9.09 -59.71 22.30
N ALA A 21 -8.11 -58.94 22.82
CA ALA A 21 -7.76 -58.96 24.24
C ALA A 21 -8.92 -58.52 25.16
N GLY A 22 -9.91 -57.81 24.62
CA GLY A 22 -11.13 -57.46 25.33
C GLY A 22 -12.27 -58.47 25.26
N GLY A 23 -12.14 -59.60 24.54
CA GLY A 23 -13.32 -60.42 24.17
C GLY A 23 -13.13 -61.92 23.95
N SER A 24 -12.10 -62.58 24.50
CA SER A 24 -11.90 -64.03 24.29
C SER A 24 -11.69 -64.87 25.55
N VAL A 25 -12.55 -64.70 26.56
CA VAL A 25 -12.76 -65.75 27.57
C VAL A 25 -14.26 -66.09 27.56
N PRO A 26 -14.67 -67.33 27.23
CA PRO A 26 -16.06 -67.72 27.36
C PRO A 26 -16.37 -67.80 28.86
N GLY A 27 -17.14 -66.84 29.38
CA GLY A 27 -17.69 -66.89 30.75
C GLY A 27 -17.34 -65.73 31.70
N SER A 28 -16.65 -64.67 31.25
CA SER A 28 -16.44 -63.48 32.08
C SER A 28 -17.32 -62.32 31.57
N ALA A 29 -18.00 -61.64 32.50
CA ALA A 29 -18.91 -60.53 32.22
C ALA A 29 -18.24 -59.42 31.37
N PRO A 30 -19.01 -58.65 30.58
CA PRO A 30 -18.45 -57.78 29.55
C PRO A 30 -17.58 -56.70 30.18
N SER A 31 -16.31 -56.64 29.77
CA SER A 31 -15.33 -55.58 30.01
C SER A 31 -15.87 -54.18 29.66
N THR A 32 -16.91 -54.08 28.83
CA THR A 32 -17.66 -52.85 28.55
C THR A 32 -18.40 -52.30 29.77
N LEU A 33 -18.92 -53.16 30.66
CA LEU A 33 -19.61 -52.74 31.88
C LEU A 33 -18.63 -52.17 32.90
N LEU A 34 -17.43 -52.74 33.02
CA LEU A 34 -16.38 -52.21 33.91
C LEU A 34 -15.87 -50.84 33.45
N VAL A 35 -15.73 -50.63 32.14
CA VAL A 35 -15.35 -49.30 31.62
C VAL A 35 -16.46 -48.30 31.87
N GLN A 36 -17.72 -48.70 31.67
CA GLN A 36 -18.86 -47.82 31.92
C GLN A 36 -19.03 -47.49 33.40
N GLU A 37 -18.87 -48.47 34.30
CA GLU A 37 -18.87 -48.26 35.76
C GLU A 37 -17.76 -47.31 36.18
N VAL A 38 -16.52 -47.53 35.73
CA VAL A 38 -15.41 -46.64 36.05
C VAL A 38 -15.65 -45.24 35.50
N MET A 39 -16.20 -45.11 34.29
CA MET A 39 -16.56 -43.80 33.74
C MET A 39 -17.66 -43.11 34.54
N GLU A 40 -18.71 -43.83 34.94
CA GLU A 40 -19.80 -43.29 35.75
C GLU A 40 -19.34 -42.93 37.16
N GLU A 41 -18.42 -43.70 37.75
CA GLU A 41 -17.84 -43.46 39.07
C GLU A 41 -16.90 -42.25 39.05
N GLU A 42 -15.99 -42.17 38.08
CA GLU A 42 -15.10 -41.01 37.90
C GLU A 42 -15.89 -39.74 37.52
N TRP A 43 -16.92 -39.87 36.68
CA TRP A 43 -17.80 -38.75 36.32
C TRP A 43 -18.62 -38.27 37.54
N SER A 44 -19.10 -39.18 38.38
CA SER A 44 -19.80 -38.84 39.63
C SER A 44 -18.85 -38.21 40.65
N ALA A 45 -17.59 -38.64 40.72
CA ALA A 45 -16.57 -38.04 41.58
C ALA A 45 -16.24 -36.60 41.14
N LEU A 46 -16.15 -36.34 39.84
CA LEU A 46 -15.97 -34.99 39.29
C LEU A 46 -17.17 -34.08 39.61
N GLN A 47 -18.40 -34.57 39.42
CA GLN A 47 -19.61 -33.81 39.78
C GLN A 47 -19.73 -33.55 41.29
N SER A 48 -19.24 -34.47 42.12
CA SER A 48 -19.18 -34.29 43.58
C SER A 48 -18.24 -33.17 44.01
N VAL A 49 -17.20 -32.87 43.24
CA VAL A 49 -16.31 -31.72 43.47
C VAL A 49 -16.99 -30.42 43.02
N GLU A 50 -17.79 -30.48 41.96
CA GLU A 50 -18.59 -29.39 41.41
C GLU A 50 -19.78 -28.99 42.30
N GLY A 51 -20.30 -29.91 43.12
CA GLY A 51 -21.37 -29.66 44.09
C GLY A 51 -20.93 -28.99 45.41
N CYS A 52 -19.63 -28.82 45.61
CA CYS A 52 -19.06 -28.11 46.76
C CYS A 52 -18.80 -26.66 46.37
N PRO A 53 -19.39 -25.65 47.05
CA PRO A 53 -19.17 -24.25 46.71
C PRO A 53 -17.69 -23.86 46.78
N GLU A 54 -16.87 -24.55 47.59
CA GLU A 54 -15.42 -24.35 47.64
C GLU A 54 -14.62 -24.93 46.45
N GLY A 55 -15.18 -25.90 45.69
CA GLY A 55 -14.50 -26.58 44.58
C GLY A 55 -14.64 -25.86 43.24
N LEU A 56 -15.80 -25.26 42.97
CA LEU A 56 -16.01 -24.38 41.81
C LEU A 56 -15.20 -23.08 41.90
N ALA A 57 -14.96 -22.59 43.11
CA ALA A 57 -14.10 -21.43 43.36
C ALA A 57 -12.61 -21.69 43.06
N GLN A 58 -12.19 -22.95 42.91
CA GLN A 58 -10.82 -23.32 42.56
C GLN A 58 -10.61 -23.54 41.05
N LEU A 59 -11.69 -23.66 40.26
CA LEU A 59 -11.65 -23.82 38.81
C LEU A 59 -11.77 -22.49 38.04
N GLU A 60 -12.30 -21.45 38.69
CA GLU A 60 -12.01 -20.07 38.33
C GLU A 60 -10.58 -19.76 38.81
N GLU A 61 -9.59 -20.25 38.08
CA GLU A 61 -8.22 -19.78 38.26
C GLU A 61 -8.28 -18.25 38.18
N PRO A 62 -7.90 -17.51 39.24
CA PRO A 62 -8.07 -16.07 39.25
C PRO A 62 -7.21 -15.52 38.13
N VAL A 63 -7.84 -15.20 37.00
CA VAL A 63 -7.16 -14.52 35.91
C VAL A 63 -6.59 -13.27 36.53
N ASP A 64 -5.26 -13.19 36.55
CA ASP A 64 -4.57 -12.11 37.22
C ASP A 64 -5.04 -10.80 36.60
N LEU A 65 -5.83 -10.03 37.36
CA LEU A 65 -6.42 -8.78 36.89
C LEU A 65 -5.34 -7.81 36.41
N ALA A 66 -4.11 -7.92 36.97
CA ALA A 66 -2.96 -7.15 36.53
C ALA A 66 -2.53 -7.50 35.09
N VAL A 67 -2.58 -8.79 34.72
CA VAL A 67 -2.25 -9.24 33.36
C VAL A 67 -3.28 -8.76 32.34
N LEU A 68 -4.58 -8.77 32.71
CA LEU A 68 -5.62 -8.22 31.84
C LEU A 68 -5.47 -6.69 31.66
N GLU A 69 -5.12 -5.98 32.72
CA GLU A 69 -4.89 -4.53 32.67
C GLU A 69 -3.66 -4.19 31.82
N GLU A 70 -2.59 -4.97 31.92
CA GLU A 70 -1.40 -4.86 31.07
C GLU A 70 -1.75 -5.08 29.58
N ILE A 71 -2.49 -6.14 29.26
CA ILE A 71 -2.95 -6.42 27.88
C ILE A 71 -3.83 -5.28 27.36
N GLN A 72 -4.75 -4.75 28.17
CA GLN A 72 -5.59 -3.63 27.78
C GLN A 72 -4.77 -2.37 27.49
N GLN A 73 -3.75 -2.10 28.31
CA GLN A 73 -2.86 -0.96 28.11
C GLN A 73 -2.02 -1.12 26.83
N GLU A 74 -1.45 -2.30 26.58
CA GLU A 74 -0.70 -2.60 25.37
C GLU A 74 -1.57 -2.42 24.12
N LEU A 75 -2.80 -2.95 24.13
CA LEU A 75 -3.74 -2.80 23.02
C LEU A 75 -4.08 -1.33 22.76
N ALA A 76 -4.32 -0.54 23.81
CA ALA A 76 -4.59 0.89 23.70
C ALA A 76 -3.37 1.67 23.17
N GLU A 77 -2.15 1.26 23.52
CA GLU A 77 -0.91 1.84 22.99
C GLU A 77 -0.70 1.48 21.52
N GLN A 78 -0.97 0.23 21.14
CA GLN A 78 -0.92 -0.21 19.74
C GLN A 78 -1.95 0.53 18.88
N GLU A 79 -3.19 0.67 19.34
CA GLU A 79 -4.21 1.42 18.62
C GLU A 79 -3.78 2.88 18.40
N ARG A 80 -3.31 3.54 19.46
CA ARG A 80 -2.78 4.92 19.36
C ARG A 80 -1.58 5.02 18.42
N SER A 81 -0.70 4.02 18.43
CA SER A 81 0.46 3.97 17.53
C SER A 81 0.01 3.84 16.07
N ILE A 82 -0.92 2.94 15.77
CA ILE A 82 -1.46 2.73 14.42
C ILE A 82 -2.10 4.03 13.90
N ILE A 83 -2.93 4.68 14.72
CA ILE A 83 -3.55 5.96 14.35
C ILE A 83 -2.47 7.01 14.08
N SER A 84 -1.47 7.13 14.96
CA SER A 84 -0.38 8.11 14.81
C SER A 84 0.45 7.87 13.53
N GLU A 85 0.74 6.62 13.18
CA GLU A 85 1.44 6.28 11.95
C GLU A 85 0.62 6.62 10.71
N TYR A 86 -0.69 6.31 10.74
CA TYR A 86 -1.60 6.66 9.65
C TYR A 86 -1.71 8.18 9.45
N GLU A 87 -1.85 8.95 10.52
CA GLU A 87 -1.86 10.41 10.47
C GLU A 87 -0.56 10.99 9.93
N LYS A 88 0.59 10.43 10.32
CA LYS A 88 1.90 10.84 9.76
C LYS A 88 1.98 10.56 8.26
N SER A 89 1.46 9.42 7.81
CA SER A 89 1.39 9.08 6.38
C SER A 89 0.50 10.06 5.63
N LEU A 90 -0.70 10.34 6.14
CA LEU A 90 -1.62 11.31 5.54
C LEU A 90 -0.99 12.70 5.44
N GLN A 91 -0.33 13.16 6.49
CA GLN A 91 0.36 14.46 6.47
C GLN A 91 1.50 14.49 5.44
N PHE A 92 2.17 13.36 5.18
CA PHE A 92 3.18 13.27 4.13
C PHE A 92 2.53 13.38 2.75
N ASP A 93 1.45 12.63 2.51
CA ASP A 93 0.71 12.65 1.25
C ASP A 93 0.13 14.04 0.97
N GLU A 94 -0.46 14.69 1.97
CA GLU A 94 -0.99 16.05 1.87
C GLU A 94 0.11 17.06 1.52
N ARG A 95 1.30 16.93 2.13
CA ARG A 95 2.45 17.78 1.81
C ARG A 95 2.93 17.57 0.37
N CYS A 96 3.01 16.32 -0.09
CA CYS A 96 3.35 16.01 -1.47
C CYS A 96 2.34 16.62 -2.46
N LEU A 97 1.04 16.44 -2.19
CA LEU A 97 -0.02 17.03 -3.02
C LEU A 97 0.04 18.55 -3.02
N SER A 98 0.30 19.18 -1.88
CA SER A 98 0.42 20.63 -1.76
C SER A 98 1.58 21.19 -2.59
N ILE A 99 2.73 20.51 -2.61
CA ILE A 99 3.87 20.91 -3.46
C ILE A 99 3.50 20.79 -4.94
N MET A 100 2.90 19.66 -5.34
CA MET A 100 2.45 19.47 -6.72
C MET A 100 1.44 20.55 -7.11
N LEU A 101 0.42 20.80 -6.29
CA LEU A 101 -0.58 21.84 -6.55
C LEU A 101 0.06 23.22 -6.68
N ALA A 102 1.01 23.58 -5.81
CA ALA A 102 1.73 24.84 -5.90
C ALA A 102 2.52 24.99 -7.21
N GLU A 103 3.17 23.92 -7.69
CA GLU A 103 3.86 23.91 -8.99
C GLU A 103 2.89 24.09 -10.17
N TRP A 104 1.70 23.49 -10.09
CA TRP A 104 0.66 23.64 -11.11
C TRP A 104 0.03 25.04 -11.09
N GLU A 105 -0.28 25.58 -9.91
CA GLU A 105 -0.85 26.93 -9.72
C GLU A 105 0.13 28.03 -10.13
N ALA A 106 1.44 27.80 -9.98
CA ALA A 106 2.46 28.69 -10.52
C ALA A 106 2.36 28.85 -12.05
N ASN A 107 1.65 27.94 -12.73
CA ASN A 107 1.38 27.94 -14.18
C ASN A 107 2.66 28.20 -15.00
N PRO A 108 3.73 27.41 -14.81
CA PRO A 108 5.03 27.71 -15.41
C PRO A 108 4.97 27.64 -16.94
N LEU A 109 5.66 28.55 -17.62
CA LEU A 109 5.67 28.58 -19.08
C LEU A 109 6.52 27.42 -19.64
N ILE A 110 5.87 26.44 -20.28
CA ILE A 110 6.54 25.30 -20.92
C ILE A 110 7.32 25.77 -22.15
N CYS A 111 8.53 25.27 -22.33
CA CYS A 111 9.36 25.58 -23.50
C CYS A 111 8.67 25.13 -24.79
N PRO A 112 8.37 26.04 -25.73
CA PRO A 112 7.65 25.68 -26.95
C PRO A 112 8.53 24.90 -27.94
N VAL A 113 9.85 24.95 -27.80
CA VAL A 113 10.80 24.25 -28.68
C VAL A 113 10.92 22.76 -28.33
N CYS A 114 11.08 22.43 -27.05
CA CYS A 114 11.30 21.04 -26.64
C CYS A 114 10.08 20.36 -26.00
N THR A 115 9.07 21.16 -25.62
CA THR A 115 7.82 20.73 -24.96
C THR A 115 8.00 19.84 -23.71
N LYS A 116 9.20 19.85 -23.12
CA LYS A 116 9.61 18.95 -22.02
C LYS A 116 9.97 19.66 -20.72
N SER A 117 10.30 20.95 -20.78
CA SER A 117 10.85 21.66 -19.62
C SER A 117 10.31 23.08 -19.55
N ASN A 118 10.16 23.59 -18.34
CA ASN A 118 9.74 24.97 -18.10
C ASN A 118 10.85 25.95 -18.43
N LEU A 119 10.48 27.09 -19.01
CA LEU A 119 11.40 28.19 -19.26
C LEU A 119 11.78 28.86 -17.95
N ARG A 120 13.04 29.27 -17.85
CA ARG A 120 13.52 30.14 -16.78
C ARG A 120 13.73 31.53 -17.33
N VAL A 121 12.97 32.50 -16.81
CA VAL A 121 13.09 33.91 -17.18
C VAL A 121 13.74 34.66 -16.03
N SER A 122 14.87 35.31 -16.28
CA SER A 122 15.61 36.05 -15.26
C SER A 122 16.34 37.22 -15.90
N SER A 123 16.13 38.44 -15.38
CA SER A 123 16.81 39.67 -15.84
C SER A 123 16.78 39.87 -17.36
N GLY A 124 15.65 39.58 -18.02
CA GLY A 124 15.48 39.73 -19.46
C GLY A 124 16.08 38.61 -20.32
N VAL A 125 16.61 37.55 -19.68
CA VAL A 125 17.15 36.35 -20.34
C VAL A 125 16.20 35.18 -20.12
N VAL A 126 15.92 34.43 -21.19
CA VAL A 126 15.09 33.22 -21.18
C VAL A 126 15.98 32.03 -21.49
N THR A 127 15.92 31.00 -20.65
CA THR A 127 16.73 29.78 -20.82
C THR A 127 15.91 28.51 -20.67
N CYS A 128 16.31 27.45 -21.37
CA CYS A 128 15.76 26.10 -21.24
C CYS A 128 16.89 25.05 -21.27
N PRO A 129 16.79 23.95 -20.51
CA PRO A 129 17.74 22.84 -20.58
C PRO A 129 17.91 22.20 -21.98
N CYS A 130 16.97 22.40 -22.90
CA CYS A 130 17.11 21.95 -24.29
C CYS A 130 18.12 22.76 -25.12
N GLY A 131 18.66 23.85 -24.57
CA GLY A 131 19.60 24.74 -25.25
C GLY A 131 18.97 26.04 -25.80
N LEU A 132 17.67 26.25 -25.61
CA LEU A 132 17.05 27.55 -25.93
C LEU A 132 17.64 28.64 -25.02
N TYR A 133 18.16 29.69 -25.65
CA TYR A 133 18.67 30.89 -24.99
C TYR A 133 18.17 32.10 -25.76
N LEU A 134 17.37 32.96 -25.12
CA LEU A 134 16.92 34.23 -25.69
C LEU A 134 17.41 35.36 -24.79
N SER A 135 18.02 36.37 -25.38
CA SER A 135 18.45 37.58 -24.67
C SER A 135 17.71 38.76 -25.26
N SER A 136 16.81 39.34 -24.47
CA SER A 136 16.21 40.62 -24.83
C SER A 136 17.11 41.77 -24.39
N GLN A 137 17.25 42.80 -25.23
CA GLN A 137 17.84 44.07 -24.80
C GLN A 137 16.83 44.94 -24.04
N ALA A 138 15.55 44.52 -24.00
CA ALA A 138 14.52 45.19 -23.23
C ALA A 138 14.60 44.70 -21.76
N PRO A 139 14.87 45.59 -20.79
CA PRO A 139 14.99 45.22 -19.38
C PRO A 139 13.69 44.73 -18.74
N GLU A 140 12.56 44.80 -19.45
CA GLU A 140 11.23 44.47 -18.93
C GLU A 140 10.65 43.14 -19.44
N LEU A 141 11.44 42.27 -20.07
CA LEU A 141 10.92 40.97 -20.49
C LEU A 141 10.65 40.10 -19.26
N THR A 142 9.37 39.92 -18.94
CA THR A 142 8.88 39.03 -17.88
C THR A 142 8.32 37.74 -18.47
N GLU A 143 8.20 36.70 -17.65
CA GLU A 143 7.55 35.45 -18.05
C GLU A 143 6.12 35.67 -18.54
N GLN A 144 5.36 36.55 -17.90
CA GLN A 144 4.00 36.89 -18.32
C GLN A 144 3.93 37.55 -19.69
N LYS A 145 4.84 38.49 -19.99
CA LYS A 145 4.90 39.11 -21.32
C LYS A 145 5.28 38.09 -22.39
N LEU A 146 6.23 37.21 -22.11
CA LEU A 146 6.61 36.14 -23.03
C LEU A 146 5.45 35.16 -23.27
N ARG A 147 4.74 34.76 -22.20
CA ARG A 147 3.54 33.92 -22.27
C ARG A 147 2.50 34.54 -23.19
N ALA A 148 2.12 35.79 -22.91
CA ALA A 148 1.14 36.52 -23.72
C ALA A 148 1.56 36.58 -25.20
N CYS A 149 2.83 36.90 -25.50
CA CYS A 149 3.31 36.93 -26.88
C CYS A 149 3.18 35.58 -27.60
N ILE A 150 3.48 34.47 -26.92
CA ILE A 150 3.35 33.12 -27.50
C ILE A 150 1.87 32.77 -27.68
N GLU A 151 1.04 33.00 -26.67
CA GLU A 151 -0.40 32.73 -26.70
C GLU A 151 -1.11 33.52 -27.79
N ASP A 152 -0.81 34.82 -27.90
CA ASP A 152 -1.36 35.69 -28.95
C ASP A 152 -0.96 35.20 -30.34
N SER A 153 0.33 34.86 -30.54
CA SER A 153 0.83 34.36 -31.83
C SER A 153 0.19 33.03 -32.23
N VAL A 154 0.05 32.10 -31.27
CA VAL A 154 -0.58 30.80 -31.50
C VAL A 154 -2.09 30.97 -31.72
N SER A 155 -2.74 31.84 -30.97
CA SER A 155 -4.17 32.14 -31.13
C SER A 155 -4.46 32.73 -32.50
N GLU A 156 -3.68 33.73 -32.94
CA GLU A 156 -3.79 34.34 -34.27
C GLU A 156 -3.59 33.31 -35.39
N HIS A 157 -2.60 32.42 -35.23
CA HIS A 157 -2.38 31.32 -36.16
C HIS A 157 -3.55 30.34 -36.19
N SER A 158 -4.04 29.93 -35.02
CA SER A 158 -5.12 28.93 -34.89
C SER A 158 -6.45 29.39 -35.47
N ALA A 159 -6.68 30.71 -35.55
CA ALA A 159 -7.84 31.30 -36.21
C ALA A 159 -7.86 31.03 -37.73
N HIS A 160 -6.70 30.81 -38.35
CA HIS A 160 -6.55 30.66 -39.79
C HIS A 160 -6.00 29.30 -40.22
N CYS A 161 -5.48 28.51 -39.29
CA CYS A 161 -4.83 27.23 -39.55
C CYS A 161 -5.16 26.21 -38.45
N PRO A 162 -5.62 24.99 -38.80
CA PRO A 162 -5.90 23.95 -37.81
C PRO A 162 -4.64 23.19 -37.36
N HIS A 163 -3.48 23.45 -37.95
CA HIS A 163 -2.23 22.77 -37.62
C HIS A 163 -1.60 23.37 -36.38
N THR A 164 -0.91 22.54 -35.60
CA THR A 164 -0.11 23.00 -34.47
C THR A 164 1.19 23.61 -35.00
N PRO A 165 1.50 24.86 -34.64
CA PRO A 165 2.74 25.49 -35.09
C PRO A 165 3.95 24.85 -34.39
N GLU A 166 5.07 24.79 -35.11
CA GLU A 166 6.36 24.37 -34.59
C GLU A 166 7.21 25.57 -34.21
N PHE A 167 7.99 25.43 -33.14
CA PHE A 167 8.89 26.46 -32.66
C PHE A 167 10.34 26.07 -32.82
N SER A 168 11.15 26.99 -33.31
CA SER A 168 12.60 26.84 -33.42
C SER A 168 13.32 28.07 -32.89
N ALA A 169 14.52 27.87 -32.38
CA ALA A 169 15.39 28.96 -31.96
C ALA A 169 16.38 29.27 -33.08
N THR A 170 16.53 30.54 -33.44
CA THR A 170 17.66 30.99 -34.25
C THR A 170 18.83 31.35 -33.34
N GLY A 171 20.04 30.99 -33.75
CA GLY A 171 21.25 31.19 -32.95
C GLY A 171 22.50 30.90 -33.77
N GLY A 172 22.80 31.80 -34.71
CA GLY A 172 24.03 31.78 -35.50
C GLY A 172 25.04 32.82 -35.00
N MET A 173 26.34 32.63 -35.31
CA MET A 173 27.43 33.53 -34.94
C MET A 173 27.18 34.96 -35.47
N GLY A 174 26.55 35.80 -34.65
CA GLY A 174 26.31 37.23 -34.94
C GLY A 174 24.85 37.68 -34.91
N GLU A 175 23.87 36.78 -34.94
CA GLU A 175 22.44 37.13 -34.92
C GLU A 175 21.86 37.09 -33.50
N LYS A 176 20.95 38.02 -33.18
CA LYS A 176 20.23 38.00 -31.90
C LYS A 176 19.37 36.74 -31.87
N PRO A 177 19.47 35.90 -30.82
CA PRO A 177 18.69 34.68 -30.77
C PRO A 177 17.21 35.01 -30.69
N ALA A 178 16.43 34.51 -31.65
CA ALA A 178 15.00 34.76 -31.75
C ALA A 178 14.24 33.43 -31.72
N LEU A 179 13.02 33.48 -31.18
CA LEU A 179 12.09 32.38 -31.23
C LEU A 179 11.24 32.53 -32.50
N LEU A 180 11.29 31.54 -33.39
CA LEU A 180 10.50 31.51 -34.61
C LEU A 180 9.35 30.53 -34.47
N MET A 181 8.20 30.93 -34.98
CA MET A 181 7.01 30.08 -35.15
C MET A 181 6.85 29.75 -36.63
N SER A 182 6.78 28.48 -36.97
CA SER A 182 6.60 28.00 -38.34
C SER A 182 5.46 26.99 -38.41
N CYS A 183 4.69 27.00 -39.50
CA CYS A 183 3.65 26.02 -39.73
C CYS A 183 4.07 25.07 -40.85
N GLN A 184 4.21 23.78 -40.56
CA GLN A 184 4.32 22.77 -41.61
C GLN A 184 2.91 22.51 -42.16
N VAL A 185 2.51 23.28 -43.17
CA VAL A 185 1.31 22.96 -43.95
C VAL A 185 1.65 21.74 -44.79
N SER A 186 1.28 20.56 -44.32
CA SER A 186 1.29 19.35 -45.15
C SER A 186 0.25 19.55 -46.24
N LEU A 187 0.69 19.98 -47.43
CA LEU A 187 -0.11 19.92 -48.65
C LEU A 187 -0.39 18.44 -48.95
N LEU A 188 -1.53 17.95 -48.46
CA LEU A 188 -2.13 16.68 -48.88
C LEU A 188 -2.91 16.90 -50.18
#